data_AF-A0A3D0X6C3-F1
#
_entry.id   AF-A0A3D0X6C3-F1
#
_cell.length_a   1.000
_cell.length_b   1.000
_cell.length_c   1.000
_cell.angle_alpha   90.00
_cell.angle_beta   90.00
_cell.angle_gamma   90.00
#
_symmetry.space_group_name_H-M   'P 1'
#
loop_
_entity.id
_entity.type
_entity.pdbx_description
1 polymer ?
#
loop_
_entity_poly.entity_id
_entity_poly.type
_entity_poly.pdbx_seq_one_letter_code
_entity_poly.pdbx_strand_id
1 'polypeptide(L)' 'MHQVAEPYIRNKAIRHLEKGRVVIFGCGTGNPFFSTDTAAALRAAEMEADIIMKATMVDGVY' A
#
# COMPACT_ATOMS: atom_id res chain seq x y z
N MET A 1 3.69 19.04 15.93
CA MET A 1 4.36 18.11 15.00
C MET A 1 3.66 18.23 13.64
N HIS A 2 4.37 18.59 12.58
CA HIS A 2 3.75 18.69 11.24
C HIS A 2 3.53 17.26 10.70
N GLN A 3 2.28 16.89 10.40
CA GLN A 3 1.98 15.60 9.79
C GLN A 3 2.27 15.66 8.28
N VAL A 4 3.08 14.74 7.78
CA VAL A 4 3.44 14.64 6.35
C VAL A 4 2.30 14.02 5.52
N ALA A 5 1.56 13.10 6.13
CA ALA A 5 0.40 12.44 5.54
C ALA A 5 -0.65 12.16 6.63
N GLU A 6 -1.90 11.95 6.22
CA GLU A 6 -2.95 11.51 7.14
C GLU A 6 -2.74 10.04 7.56
N PRO A 7 -3.23 9.63 8.75
CA PRO A 7 -3.22 8.23 9.15
C PRO A 7 -3.99 7.35 8.15
N TYR A 8 -3.52 6.13 7.93
CA TYR A 8 -4.23 5.17 7.09
C TYR A 8 -5.58 4.79 7.71
N ILE A 9 -6.65 5.05 6.95
CA ILE A 9 -8.01 4.62 7.24
C ILE A 9 -8.55 3.98 5.97
N ARG A 10 -8.85 2.67 6.01
CA ARG A 10 -9.28 1.87 4.85
C ARG A 10 -10.35 2.57 4.02
N ASN A 11 -11.44 3.01 4.65
CA ASN A 11 -12.57 3.63 3.96
C ASN A 11 -12.22 4.98 3.30
N LYS A 12 -11.26 5.72 3.86
CA LYS A 12 -10.76 6.94 3.21
C LYS A 12 -9.95 6.58 1.97
N ALA A 13 -9.04 5.61 2.07
CA ALA A 13 -8.24 5.15 0.93
C ALA A 13 -9.13 4.67 -0.22
N ILE A 14 -10.16 3.85 0.07
CA ILE A 14 -11.15 3.41 -0.91
C ILE A 14 -11.85 4.61 -1.56
N ARG A 15 -12.34 5.56 -0.77
CA ARG A 15 -12.99 6.77 -1.31
C ARG A 15 -12.06 7.61 -2.20
N HIS A 16 -10.75 7.60 -1.94
CA HIS A 16 -9.78 8.25 -2.82
C HIS A 16 -9.65 7.49 -4.14
N LEU A 17 -9.58 6.15 -4.11
CA LEU A 17 -9.57 5.31 -5.31
C LEU A 17 -10.85 5.47 -6.15
N GLU A 18 -12.03 5.47 -5.53
CA GLU A 18 -13.33 5.71 -6.20
C GLU A 18 -13.40 7.05 -6.93
N LYS A 19 -12.62 8.05 -6.48
CA LYS A 19 -12.50 9.37 -7.11
C LYS A 19 -11.41 9.41 -8.21
N GLY A 20 -10.82 8.28 -8.56
CA GLY A 20 -9.73 8.19 -9.53
C GLY A 20 -8.41 8.78 -9.04
N ARG A 21 -8.19 8.87 -7.72
CA ARG A 21 -6.95 9.42 -7.16
C ARG A 21 -5.96 8.30 -6.90
N VAL A 22 -4.68 8.61 -7.08
CA VAL A 22 -3.60 7.75 -6.62
C VAL A 22 -3.52 7.80 -5.09
N VAL A 23 -3.43 6.64 -4.45
CA VAL A 23 -3.23 6.50 -3.00
C VAL A 23 -1.81 5.99 -2.77
N ILE A 24 -1.04 6.69 -1.92
CA ILE A 24 0.32 6.33 -1.55
C ILE A 24 0.31 5.87 -0.09
N PHE A 25 0.66 4.61 0.15
CA PHE A 25 0.80 4.06 1.50
C PHE A 25 2.23 4.24 2.01
N GLY A 26 2.40 4.99 3.10
CA GLY A 26 3.67 5.14 3.80
C GLY A 26 3.79 4.20 5.00
N CYS A 27 5.01 4.08 5.54
CA CYS A 27 5.32 3.38 6.79
C CYS A 27 5.01 1.85 6.82
N GLY A 28 4.80 1.22 5.67
CA GLY A 28 4.59 -0.23 5.59
C GLY A 28 3.39 -0.70 6.42
N THR A 29 3.62 -1.67 7.31
CA THR A 29 2.60 -2.15 8.27
C THR A 29 2.50 -1.29 9.53
N GLY A 30 3.44 -0.35 9.74
CA GLY A 30 3.60 0.40 10.99
C GLY A 30 4.23 -0.39 12.14
N ASN A 31 4.63 -1.66 11.90
CA ASN A 31 5.18 -2.55 12.92
C ASN A 31 6.62 -2.95 12.58
N PRO A 32 7.51 -3.11 13.58
CA PRO A 32 8.84 -3.66 13.36
C PRO A 32 8.77 -5.12 12.90
N PHE A 33 9.86 -5.60 12.29
CA PHE A 33 10.04 -6.98 11.80
C PHE A 33 9.19 -7.40 10.59
N PHE A 34 8.50 -6.45 9.96
CA PHE A 34 7.78 -6.69 8.70
C PHE A 34 8.50 -6.03 7.52
N SER A 35 8.44 -6.69 6.36
CA SER A 35 8.98 -6.15 5.12
C SER A 35 7.95 -5.31 4.36
N THR A 36 8.41 -4.55 3.38
CA THR A 36 7.53 -3.81 2.46
C THR A 36 6.67 -4.74 1.62
N ASP A 37 7.13 -5.96 1.32
CA ASP A 37 6.34 -6.96 0.59
C ASP A 37 5.13 -7.42 1.43
N THR A 38 5.30 -7.61 2.75
CA THR A 38 4.17 -7.90 3.64
C THR A 38 3.19 -6.73 3.71
N ALA A 39 3.69 -5.49 3.72
CA ALA A 39 2.83 -4.31 3.69
C ALA A 39 2.05 -4.21 2.37
N ALA A 40 2.69 -4.49 1.23
CA ALA A 40 2.04 -4.51 -0.07
C ALA A 40 0.93 -5.55 -0.13
N ALA A 41 1.19 -6.78 0.35
CA ALA A 41 0.18 -7.84 0.45
C ALA A 41 -0.99 -7.45 1.36
N LEU A 42 -0.72 -6.87 2.53
CA LEU A 42 -1.75 -6.41 3.45
C LEU A 42 -2.62 -5.32 2.82
N ARG A 43 -2.02 -4.28 2.23
CA ARG A 43 -2.77 -3.18 1.61
C ARG A 43 -3.55 -3.64 0.38
N ALA A 44 -3.00 -4.54 -0.43
CA ALA A 44 -3.73 -5.11 -1.55
C ALA A 44 -4.96 -5.89 -1.09
N ALA A 45 -4.83 -6.74 -0.06
CA ALA A 45 -5.95 -7.48 0.51
C ALA A 45 -7.02 -6.54 1.11
N GLU A 46 -6.60 -5.52 1.85
CA GLU A 46 -7.53 -4.53 2.40
C GLU A 46 -8.19 -3.68 1.32
N MET A 47 -7.50 -3.33 0.25
CA MET A 47 -8.03 -2.51 -0.85
C MET A 47 -8.75 -3.33 -1.93
N GLU A 48 -8.85 -4.65 -1.76
CA GLU A 48 -9.43 -5.57 -2.74
C GLU A 48 -8.81 -5.39 -4.13
N ALA A 49 -7.49 -5.19 -4.17
CA ALA A 49 -6.76 -5.02 -5.42
C ALA A 49 -6.68 -6.34 -6.20
N ASP A 50 -6.93 -6.30 -7.51
CA ASP A 50 -6.91 -7.48 -8.37
C ASP A 50 -5.52 -8.11 -8.51
N ILE A 51 -4.47 -7.28 -8.46
CA ILE A 51 -3.08 -7.72 -8.66
C ILE A 51 -2.08 -6.83 -7.91
N ILE A 52 -0.97 -7.44 -7.48
CA ILE A 52 0.21 -6.73 -6.96
C ILE A 52 1.31 -6.78 -8.03
N MET A 53 1.72 -5.61 -8.51
CA MET A 53 2.88 -5.50 -9.39
C MET A 53 4.13 -5.20 -8.55
N LYS A 54 5.00 -6.20 -8.37
CA LYS A 54 6.26 -6.06 -7.64
C LYS A 54 7.39 -5.69 -8.59
N ALA A 55 7.81 -4.43 -8.58
CA ALA A 55 8.99 -3.99 -9.33
C ALA A 55 10.25 -4.67 -8.78
N THR A 56 11.08 -5.22 -9.67
CA THR A 56 12.37 -5.83 -9.32
C THR A 56 13.43 -5.48 -10.36
N MET A 57 14.69 -5.82 -10.10
CA MET A 57 15.81 -5.59 -11.02
C MET A 57 16.03 -6.74 -12.02
N VAL A 58 15.16 -7.75 -12.00
CA VAL A 58 15.14 -8.88 -12.93
C VAL A 58 13.77 -8.95 -13.60
N ASP A 59 13.69 -9.59 -14.77
CA ASP A 59 12.45 -9.65 -15.56
C ASP A 59 11.36 -10.53 -14.92
N GLY A 60 11.72 -11.36 -13.94
CA GLY A 60 10.78 -12.22 -13.24
C GLY A 60 11.46 -13.24 -12.35
N VAL A 61 10.67 -14.21 -11.90
CA VAL A 61 11.19 -15.43 -11.26
C VAL A 61 11.54 -16.42 -12.38
N TYR A 62 12.74 -16.98 -12.31
CA TYR A 62 13.26 -17.99 -13.25
C TYR A 62 13.10 -19.40 -12.68
#